data_AF-A0A4R1PWB5-F1
#
_entry.id   AF-A0A4R1PWB5-F1
#
_cell.length_a   1.000
_cell.length_b   1.000
_cell.length_c   1.000
_cell.angle_alpha   90.00
_cell.angle_beta   90.00
_cell.angle_gamma   90.00
#
_symmetry.space_group_name_H-M   'P 1'
#
loop_
_entity.id
_entity.type
_entity.pdbx_description
1 polymer ?
#
loop_
_entity_poly.entity_id
_entity_poly.type
_entity_poly.pdbx_seq_one_letter_code
_entity_poly.pdbx_strand_id
1 'polypeptide(L)' 'MRTTIQGIPVMVDLPLSLTQINTIVAEIIQDWAWEGRNLERIELISDGQLLHICSYEKPSVKLIPLEG' A
#
# COMPACT_ATOMS: atom_id res chain seq x y z
N MET A 1 -9.08 2.66 9.87
CA MET A 1 -9.01 1.19 9.77
C MET A 1 -7.60 0.75 9.39
N ARG A 2 -7.11 -0.34 9.98
CA ARG A 2 -5.92 -1.06 9.50
C ARG A 2 -6.35 -2.47 9.10
N THR A 3 -5.98 -2.91 7.92
CA THR A 3 -6.32 -4.24 7.40
C THR A 3 -5.20 -4.78 6.54
N THR A 4 -5.25 -6.06 6.21
CA THR A 4 -4.35 -6.69 5.24
C THR A 4 -5.20 -7.23 4.10
N ILE A 5 -4.90 -6.81 2.87
CA ILE A 5 -5.60 -7.24 1.66
C ILE A 5 -4.57 -7.88 0.75
N GLN A 6 -4.80 -9.15 0.39
CA GLN A 6 -3.88 -9.95 -0.43
C GLN A 6 -2.42 -9.93 0.09
N GLY A 7 -2.25 -9.91 1.41
CA GLY A 7 -0.93 -9.86 2.05
C GLY A 7 -0.29 -8.47 2.14
N ILE A 8 -0.90 -7.43 1.56
CA ILE A 8 -0.44 -6.05 1.64
C ILE A 8 -1.13 -5.34 2.82
N PRO A 9 -0.37 -4.76 3.77
CA PRO A 9 -0.90 -3.86 4.78
C PRO A 9 -1.53 -2.62 4.15
N VAL A 10 -2.76 -2.32 4.56
CA VAL A 10 -3.54 -1.17 4.11
C VAL A 10 -3.98 -0.36 5.33
N MET A 11 -3.61 0.92 5.35
CA MET A 11 -4.17 1.88 6.30
C MET A 11 -5.20 2.76 5.61
N VAL A 12 -6.33 2.96 6.26
CA VAL A 12 -7.43 3.78 5.76
C VAL A 12 -7.84 4.72 6.88
N ASP A 13 -7.86 6.02 6.65
CA ASP A 13 -8.26 7.01 7.66
C ASP A 13 -9.77 7.30 7.66
N LEU A 14 -10.50 6.92 6.59
CA LEU A 14 -11.94 7.14 6.44
C LEU A 14 -12.82 5.89 6.58
N PRO A 15 -14.15 6.09 6.76
CA PRO A 15 -15.13 5.02 6.67
C PRO A 15 -15.46 4.73 5.20
N LEU A 16 -14.47 4.28 4.43
CA LEU A 16 -14.73 3.62 3.15
C LEU A 16 -15.34 2.25 3.42
N SER A 17 -16.24 1.80 2.54
CA SER A 17 -16.73 0.42 2.62
C SER A 17 -15.59 -0.55 2.30
N LEU A 18 -15.59 -1.72 2.93
CA LEU A 18 -14.58 -2.74 2.68
C LEU A 18 -14.52 -3.15 1.20
N THR A 19 -15.66 -3.15 0.51
CA THR A 19 -15.75 -3.42 -0.92
C THR A 19 -14.99 -2.39 -1.76
N GLN A 20 -15.18 -1.09 -1.49
CA GLN A 20 -14.43 -0.03 -2.19
C GLN A 20 -12.93 -0.14 -1.93
N ILE A 21 -12.54 -0.39 -0.67
CA ILE A 21 -11.13 -0.56 -0.30
C ILE A 21 -10.53 -1.75 -1.06
N ASN A 22 -11.22 -2.89 -1.10
CA ASN A 22 -10.76 -4.08 -1.81
C ASN A 22 -10.59 -3.85 -3.31
N THR A 23 -11.52 -3.15 -3.96
CA THR A 23 -11.43 -2.83 -5.39
C THR A 23 -10.21 -1.96 -5.68
N ILE A 24 -10.05 -0.86 -4.96
CA ILE A 24 -8.92 0.08 -5.14
C ILE A 24 -7.59 -0.64 -4.90
N VAL A 25 -7.49 -1.41 -3.81
CA VAL A 25 -6.25 -2.12 -3.46
C VAL A 25 -5.91 -3.20 -4.49
N ALA A 26 -6.90 -3.92 -5.03
CA ALA A 26 -6.67 -4.94 -6.05
C ALA A 26 -6.13 -4.33 -7.36
N GLU A 27 -6.68 -3.19 -7.78
CA GLU A 27 -6.18 -2.46 -8.96
C GLU A 27 -4.72 -2.02 -8.77
N ILE A 28 -4.38 -1.41 -7.61
CA ILE A 28 -3.01 -0.99 -7.30
C ILE A 28 -2.05 -2.19 -7.29
N ILE A 29 -2.42 -3.31 -6.67
CA ILE A 29 -1.59 -4.52 -6.62
C ILE A 29 -1.31 -5.03 -8.04
N GLN A 30 -2.34 -5.04 -8.89
CA GLN A 30 -2.20 -5.50 -10.27
C GLN A 30 -1.28 -4.59 -11.09
N ASP A 31 -1.45 -3.27 -10.98
CA ASP A 31 -0.61 -2.31 -11.69
C ASP A 31 0.86 -2.44 -11.30
N TRP A 32 1.15 -2.55 -9.99
CA TRP A 32 2.51 -2.74 -9.49
C TRP A 32 3.12 -4.07 -9.96
N ALA A 33 2.32 -5.14 -9.98
CA ALA A 33 2.76 -6.43 -10.50
C ALA A 33 3.12 -6.36 -12.00
N TRP A 34 2.34 -5.62 -12.80
CA TRP A 34 2.65 -5.37 -14.22
C TRP A 34 3.91 -4.54 -14.43
N GLU A 35 4.18 -3.58 -13.54
CA GLU A 35 5.44 -2.82 -13.54
C GLU A 35 6.65 -3.64 -13.04
N GLY A 36 6.44 -4.84 -12.51
CA GLY A 36 7.50 -5.67 -11.93
C GLY A 36 8.06 -5.11 -10.60
N ARG A 37 7.26 -4.30 -9.90
CA ARG A 37 7.66 -3.61 -8.66
C ARG A 37 7.14 -4.33 -7.43
N ASN A 38 7.85 -4.17 -6.31
CA ASN A 38 7.50 -4.85 -5.08
C ASN A 38 6.75 -3.90 -4.14
N LEU A 39 5.42 -3.94 -4.18
CA LEU A 39 4.58 -3.16 -3.28
C LEU A 39 4.69 -3.70 -1.84
N GLU A 40 4.89 -2.79 -0.88
CA GLU A 40 5.00 -3.13 0.55
C GLU A 40 3.78 -2.68 1.34
N ARG A 41 3.22 -1.50 1.06
CA ARG A 41 2.14 -0.91 1.85
C ARG A 41 1.32 0.07 1.03
N ILE A 42 0.02 0.17 1.34
CA ILE A 42 -0.87 1.21 0.81
C ILE A 42 -1.46 2.03 1.97
N GLU A 43 -1.55 3.34 1.78
CA GLU A 43 -2.35 4.23 2.61
C GLU A 43 -3.42 4.91 1.75
N LEU A 44 -4.66 4.89 2.26
CA LEU A 44 -5.81 5.57 1.68
C LEU A 44 -6.22 6.68 2.66
N ILE A 45 -6.07 7.93 2.24
CA ILE A 45 -6.22 9.13 3.06
C ILE A 45 -7.28 10.03 2.43
N SER A 46 -8.31 10.50 3.15
CA SER A 46 -9.16 11.54 2.57
C SER A 46 -8.44 12.85 2.45
N ASP A 47 -8.81 13.56 1.39
CA ASP A 47 -8.74 15.01 1.36
C ASP A 47 -10.07 15.59 0.86
N GLY A 48 -11.00 15.84 1.79
CA GLY A 48 -12.35 16.31 1.48
C GLY A 48 -13.13 15.32 0.61
N GLN A 49 -13.35 15.68 -0.66
CA GLN A 49 -14.02 14.82 -1.66
C GLN A 49 -13.04 13.93 -2.45
N LEU A 50 -11.74 14.06 -2.19
CA LEU A 50 -10.69 13.32 -2.86
C LEU A 50 -10.16 12.20 -1.96
N LEU A 51 -9.54 11.22 -2.60
CA LEU A 51 -8.82 10.13 -1.93
C LEU A 51 -7.37 10.19 -2.37
N HIS A 52 -6.48 10.46 -1.41
CA HIS A 52 -5.04 10.33 -1.59
C HIS A 52 -4.66 8.86 -1.43
N ILE A 53 -3.98 8.33 -2.44
CA ILE A 53 -3.47 6.97 -2.47
C ILE A 53 -1.95 7.05 -2.40
N CYS A 54 -1.37 6.58 -1.30
CA CYS A 54 0.08 6.48 -1.14
C CYS A 54 0.49 5.01 -1.20
N SER A 55 1.23 4.65 -2.24
CA SER A 55 1.76 3.29 -2.44
C SER A 55 3.26 3.28 -2.19
N TYR A 56 3.71 2.42 -1.28
CA TYR A 56 5.09 2.35 -0.82
C TYR A 56 5.76 1.11 -1.39
N GLU A 57 6.89 1.30 -2.06
CA GLU A 57 7.74 0.21 -2.54
C GLU A 57 8.56 -0.37 -1.40
N LYS A 58 8.75 -1.69 -1.41
CA LYS A 58 9.64 -2.38 -0.49
C LYS A 58 11.05 -1.81 -0.63
N PRO A 59 11.68 -1.36 0.46
CA PRO A 59 13.01 -0.78 0.37
C PRO A 59 14.04 -1.84 -0.04
N SER A 60 15.02 -1.43 -0.83
CA SER A 60 16.22 -2.23 -1.09
C SER A 60 17.13 -2.14 0.13
N VAL A 61 17.21 -3.21 0.91
CA VAL A 61 18.02 -3.26 2.13
C VAL A 61 19.38 -3.87 1.83
N LYS A 62 20.45 -3.16 2.20
CA LYS A 62 21.83 -3.66 2.18
C LYS A 62 22.37 -3.71 3.60
N LEU A 63 22.80 -4.89 4.02
CA LEU A 63 23.52 -5.06 5.29
C LEU A 63 25.00 -4.78 5.06
N ILE A 64 25.59 -3.91 5.87
CA ILE A 64 27.02 -3.66 5.89
C ILE A 64 27.58 -4.10 7.24
N PRO A 65 28.73 -4.78 7.28
CA PRO A 65 29.38 -5.10 8.54
C PRO A 65 29.87 -3.80 9.19
N LEU A 66 29.69 -3.70 10.51
CA LEU A 66 30.40 -2.70 11.31
C LEU A 66 31.77 -3.30 11.63
N GLU A 67 32.84 -2.62 11.25
CA GLU A 67 34.18 -2.99 11.72
C GLU A 67 34.21 -2.82 13.25
N GLY A 68 34.55 -3.89 13.96
CA GLY A 68 34.68 -3.91 15.42
C GLY A 68 36.09 -3.60 15.88
#